data_AF-A0A2S9EJ70-F1
#
_entry.id   AF-A0A2S9EJ70-F1
#
_cell.length_a   1.000
_cell.length_b   1.000
_cell.length_c   1.000
_cell.angle_alpha   90.00
_cell.angle_beta   90.00
_cell.angle_gamma   90.00
#
_symmetry.space_group_name_H-M   'P 1'
#
loop_
_entity.id
_entity.type
_entity.pdbx_description
1 polymer ?
#
loop_
_entity_poly.entity_id
_entity_poly.type
_entity_poly.pdbx_seq_one_letter_code
_entity_poly.pdbx_strand_id
1 'polypeptide(L)'
;MASQAIVDRLGAQAKMPGAEKVDASGAKTTVDPNATLQQKIEARLEKSEIDLEVMVNSILSINEGPDAPAVGKTADAPTDTSGRLANLEKNLDAVENQMKDIASRYELVYSPFIAPNSSESPTDESRTGVIEQRMTHMNKMLRRLVKNAEADAEGAE
;
A
#
# COMPACT_ATOMS: atom_id res chain seq x y z
N MET A 1 -8.76 -11.76 -4.07
CA MET A 1 -8.18 -11.58 -5.42
C MET A 1 -8.21 -10.10 -5.79
N ALA A 2 -7.26 -9.60 -6.59
CA ALA A 2 -7.31 -8.21 -7.07
C ALA A 2 -8.45 -8.05 -8.10
N SER A 3 -9.22 -6.96 -8.03
CA SER A 3 -10.27 -6.66 -9.00
C SER A 3 -9.67 -6.33 -10.38
N GLN A 4 -10.45 -6.46 -11.46
CA GLN A 4 -9.99 -6.08 -12.81
C GLN A 4 -9.53 -4.62 -12.85
N ALA A 5 -10.21 -3.74 -12.11
CA ALA A 5 -9.82 -2.32 -12.00
C ALA A 5 -8.43 -2.13 -11.39
N ILE A 6 -8.06 -2.93 -10.37
CA ILE A 6 -6.71 -2.93 -9.80
C ILE A 6 -5.69 -3.42 -10.82
N VAL A 7 -6.00 -4.49 -11.56
CA VAL A 7 -5.12 -5.04 -12.59
C VAL A 7 -4.84 -4.01 -13.69
N ASP A 8 -5.88 -3.33 -14.17
CA ASP A 8 -5.76 -2.30 -15.20
C ASP A 8 -4.90 -1.11 -14.70
N ARG A 9 -5.12 -0.69 -13.45
CA ARG A 9 -4.33 0.38 -12.82
C ARG A 9 -2.87 -0.02 -12.61
N LEU A 10 -2.58 -1.27 -12.23
CA LEU A 10 -1.20 -1.78 -12.18
C LEU A 10 -0.55 -1.74 -13.56
N GLY A 11 -1.28 -2.16 -14.60
CA GLY A 11 -0.80 -2.11 -15.98
C GLY A 11 -0.53 -0.67 -16.47
N ALA A 12 -1.35 0.30 -16.05
CA ALA A 12 -1.12 1.71 -16.33
C ALA A 12 0.08 2.27 -15.55
N GLN A 13 0.16 1.97 -14.24
CA GLN A 13 1.25 2.39 -13.37
C GLN A 13 2.60 1.88 -13.87
N ALA A 14 2.68 0.62 -14.31
CA ALA A 14 3.90 0.02 -14.85
C ALA A 14 4.40 0.66 -16.16
N LYS A 15 3.59 1.49 -16.82
CA LYS A 15 3.95 2.23 -18.04
C LYS A 15 4.26 3.71 -17.78
N MET A 16 4.09 4.19 -16.54
CA MET A 16 4.39 5.59 -16.20
C MET A 16 5.89 5.85 -16.36
N PRO A 17 6.31 7.03 -16.87
CA PRO A 17 7.73 7.33 -17.12
C PRO A 17 8.64 7.09 -15.90
N GLY A 18 8.19 7.47 -14.70
CA GLY A 18 8.95 7.33 -13.46
C GLY A 18 8.80 5.97 -12.76
N ALA A 19 8.02 5.02 -13.29
CA ALA A 19 7.81 3.73 -12.65
C ALA A 19 9.08 2.87 -12.66
N GLU A 20 9.33 2.15 -11.57
CA GLU A 20 10.46 1.21 -11.49
C GLU A 20 10.27 0.05 -12.49
N LYS A 21 11.34 -0.31 -13.19
CA LYS A 21 11.45 -1.55 -13.96
C LYS A 21 12.75 -2.26 -13.61
N VAL A 22 12.73 -3.58 -13.67
CA VAL A 22 13.95 -4.40 -13.55
C VAL A 22 14.44 -4.69 -14.96
N ASP A 23 15.69 -4.35 -15.25
CA ASP A 23 16.30 -4.65 -16.55
C ASP A 23 16.77 -6.11 -16.65
N ALA A 24 17.30 -6.50 -17.82
CA ALA A 24 17.79 -7.85 -18.04
C ALA A 24 18.96 -8.26 -17.13
N SER A 25 19.65 -7.30 -16.51
CA SER A 25 20.75 -7.54 -15.57
C SER A 25 20.27 -7.69 -14.13
N GLY A 26 18.97 -7.49 -13.87
CA GLY A 26 18.40 -7.47 -12.52
C GLY A 26 18.52 -6.11 -11.83
N ALA A 27 19.03 -5.08 -12.50
CA ALA A 27 19.13 -3.74 -11.93
C ALA A 27 17.79 -3.02 -11.97
N LYS A 28 17.48 -2.30 -10.88
CA LYS A 28 16.32 -1.40 -10.82
C LYS A 28 16.62 -0.12 -11.60
N THR A 29 15.78 0.18 -12.59
CA THR A 29 15.80 1.39 -13.42
C THR A 29 14.38 1.98 -13.48
N THR A 30 14.17 3.05 -14.25
CA THR A 30 12.82 3.59 -14.53
C THR A 30 12.39 3.31 -15.97
N VAL A 31 11.07 3.28 -16.22
CA VAL A 31 10.49 3.11 -17.57
C VAL A 31 11.14 4.06 -18.56
N ASP A 32 11.12 5.36 -18.25
CA ASP A 32 11.87 6.40 -18.94
C ASP A 32 13.12 6.77 -18.13
N PRO A 33 14.35 6.55 -18.66
CA PRO A 33 15.59 6.96 -18.00
C PRO A 33 15.69 8.47 -17.72
N ASN A 34 14.97 9.29 -18.49
CA ASN A 34 14.95 10.74 -18.37
C ASN A 34 13.77 11.27 -17.53
N ALA A 35 13.04 10.38 -16.86
CA ALA A 35 11.92 10.78 -16.01
C ALA A 35 12.36 11.81 -14.95
N THR A 36 11.62 12.90 -14.88
CA THR A 36 11.79 13.93 -13.86
C THR A 36 11.54 13.36 -12.46
N LEU A 37 12.05 14.04 -11.43
CA LEU A 37 11.78 13.68 -10.04
C LEU A 37 10.26 13.61 -9.77
N GLN A 38 9.50 14.59 -10.29
CA GLN A 38 8.05 14.63 -10.15
C GLN A 38 7.37 13.40 -10.75
N GLN A 39 7.76 12.98 -11.96
CA GLN A 39 7.20 11.77 -12.59
C GLN A 39 7.52 10.49 -11.81
N LYS A 40 8.69 10.43 -11.14
CA LYS A 40 9.06 9.32 -10.25
C LYS A 40 8.18 9.30 -9.00
N ILE A 41 7.96 10.46 -8.38
CA ILE A 41 7.06 10.61 -7.24
C ILE A 41 5.64 10.18 -7.63
N GLU A 42 5.11 10.67 -8.74
CA GLU A 42 3.76 10.33 -9.22
C GLU A 42 3.58 8.82 -9.46
N ALA A 43 4.57 8.17 -10.06
CA ALA A 43 4.53 6.72 -10.30
C ALA A 43 4.57 5.91 -9.00
N ARG A 44 5.35 6.37 -8.01
CA ARG A 44 5.43 5.78 -6.67
C ARG A 44 4.14 6.00 -5.86
N LEU A 45 3.50 7.16 -5.98
CA LEU A 45 2.21 7.43 -5.37
C LEU A 45 1.10 6.56 -5.95
N GLU A 46 1.02 6.43 -7.28
CA GLU A 46 0.03 5.54 -7.90
C GLU A 46 0.22 4.10 -7.43
N LYS A 47 1.47 3.64 -7.33
CA LYS A 47 1.78 2.31 -6.78
C LYS A 47 1.32 2.18 -5.32
N SER A 48 1.59 3.18 -4.50
CA SER A 48 1.22 3.19 -3.08
C SER A 48 -0.29 3.17 -2.87
N GLU A 49 -1.04 3.90 -3.70
CA GLU A 49 -2.51 3.89 -3.67
C GLU A 49 -3.07 2.52 -4.05
N ILE A 50 -2.51 1.87 -5.06
CA ILE A 50 -2.91 0.53 -5.46
C ILE A 50 -2.59 -0.49 -4.35
N ASP A 51 -1.40 -0.42 -3.77
CA ASP A 51 -0.97 -1.35 -2.71
C ASP A 51 -1.82 -1.20 -1.45
N LEU A 52 -2.17 0.03 -1.08
CA LEU A 52 -3.10 0.30 0.00
C LEU A 52 -4.48 -0.29 -0.28
N GLU A 53 -5.01 -0.13 -1.50
CA GLU A 53 -6.30 -0.69 -1.89
C GLU A 53 -6.32 -2.23 -1.78
N VAL A 54 -5.26 -2.90 -2.25
CA VAL A 54 -5.09 -4.35 -2.10
C VAL A 54 -5.03 -4.77 -0.62
N MET A 55 -4.31 -4.01 0.20
CA MET A 55 -4.17 -4.27 1.63
C MET A 55 -5.51 -4.12 2.37
N VAL A 56 -6.25 -3.04 2.12
CA VAL A 56 -7.58 -2.80 2.70
C VAL A 56 -8.53 -3.92 2.31
N ASN A 57 -8.57 -4.32 1.04
CA ASN A 57 -9.43 -5.41 0.58
C ASN A 57 -9.06 -6.76 1.20
N SER A 58 -7.77 -6.99 1.48
CA SER A 58 -7.33 -8.19 2.20
C SER A 58 -7.76 -8.17 3.67
N ILE A 59 -7.72 -7.00 4.32
CA ILE A 59 -8.24 -6.81 5.67
C ILE A 59 -9.76 -7.02 5.73
N LEU A 60 -10.51 -6.47 4.78
CA LEU A 60 -11.95 -6.71 4.66
C LEU A 60 -12.24 -8.20 4.50
N SER A 61 -11.49 -8.89 3.64
CA SER A 61 -11.65 -10.33 3.45
C SER A 61 -11.39 -11.15 4.71
N ILE A 62 -10.46 -10.72 5.57
CA ILE A 62 -10.20 -11.37 6.87
C ILE A 62 -11.37 -11.13 7.84
N ASN A 63 -11.94 -9.93 7.85
CA ASN A 63 -12.99 -9.55 8.80
C ASN A 63 -14.39 -10.04 8.41
N GLU A 64 -14.72 -9.99 7.12
CA GLU A 64 -16.07 -10.18 6.61
C GLU A 64 -16.19 -11.40 5.69
N GLY A 65 -15.08 -12.07 5.39
CA GLY A 65 -15.01 -13.22 4.49
C GLY A 65 -14.70 -12.86 3.04
N PRO A 66 -14.49 -13.87 2.17
CA PRO A 66 -14.02 -13.67 0.79
C PRO A 66 -15.00 -12.90 -0.11
N ASP A 67 -16.29 -12.85 0.26
CA ASP A 67 -17.34 -12.16 -0.49
C ASP A 67 -17.55 -10.70 -0.04
N ALA A 68 -16.69 -10.19 0.86
CA ALA A 68 -16.74 -8.80 1.32
C ALA A 68 -16.69 -7.83 0.12
N PRO A 69 -17.55 -6.78 0.07
CA PRO A 69 -17.52 -5.81 -1.01
C PRO A 69 -16.16 -5.10 -1.10
N ALA A 70 -15.46 -5.31 -2.21
CA ALA A 70 -14.17 -4.68 -2.42
C ALA A 70 -14.33 -3.15 -2.53
N VAL A 71 -13.44 -2.43 -1.86
CA VAL A 71 -13.32 -0.98 -1.97
C VAL A 71 -12.26 -0.62 -3.00
N GLY A 72 -12.39 0.56 -3.60
CA GLY A 72 -11.40 1.08 -4.53
C GLY A 72 -11.36 2.59 -4.59
N LYS A 73 -10.40 3.12 -5.35
CA LYS A 73 -10.24 4.55 -5.56
C LYS A 73 -11.54 5.20 -6.06
N THR A 74 -11.99 6.23 -5.35
CA THR A 74 -13.22 6.95 -5.63
C THR A 74 -12.99 8.09 -6.63
N ALA A 75 -14.07 8.58 -7.25
CA ALA A 75 -14.00 9.66 -8.24
C ALA A 75 -13.63 11.03 -7.64
N ASP A 76 -13.83 11.21 -6.34
CA ASP A 76 -13.49 12.40 -5.56
C ASP A 76 -12.09 12.34 -4.93
N ALA A 77 -11.31 11.28 -5.22
CA ALA A 77 -9.95 11.16 -4.72
C ALA A 77 -9.08 12.33 -5.22
N PRO A 78 -8.21 12.90 -4.36
CA PRO A 78 -7.31 13.98 -4.77
C PRO A 78 -6.44 13.60 -5.97
N THR A 79 -6.22 14.54 -6.88
CA THR A 79 -5.42 14.32 -8.09
C THR A 79 -4.05 14.99 -8.01
N ASP A 80 -3.89 16.04 -7.19
CA ASP A 80 -2.61 16.70 -6.96
C ASP A 80 -1.74 15.92 -5.97
N THR A 81 -0.41 16.04 -6.09
CA THR A 81 0.57 15.29 -5.28
C THR A 81 0.37 15.47 -3.78
N SER A 82 0.14 16.70 -3.32
CA SER A 82 0.02 17.02 -1.89
C SER A 82 -1.25 16.40 -1.30
N GLY A 83 -2.39 16.55 -1.98
CA GLY A 83 -3.65 15.94 -1.59
C GLY A 83 -3.59 14.41 -1.57
N ARG A 84 -2.93 13.80 -2.57
CA ARG A 84 -2.72 12.35 -2.63
C ARG A 84 -1.89 11.84 -1.47
N LEU A 85 -0.78 12.52 -1.16
CA LEU A 85 0.07 12.21 -0.01
C LEU A 85 -0.69 12.28 1.31
N ALA A 86 -1.42 13.38 1.54
CA ALA A 86 -2.21 13.56 2.76
C ALA A 86 -3.30 12.49 2.90
N ASN A 87 -3.94 12.11 1.80
CA ASN A 87 -4.94 11.05 1.79
C ASN A 87 -4.33 9.68 2.09
N LEU A 88 -3.17 9.35 1.50
CA LEU A 88 -2.45 8.12 1.79
C LEU A 88 -2.05 8.03 3.26
N GLU A 89 -1.45 9.09 3.82
CA GLU A 89 -1.04 9.14 5.22
C GLU A 89 -2.23 8.89 6.16
N LYS A 90 -3.34 9.59 5.94
CA LYS A 90 -4.59 9.42 6.70
C LYS A 90 -5.10 7.98 6.62
N ASN A 91 -5.12 7.39 5.43
CA ASN A 91 -5.63 6.04 5.25
C ASN A 91 -4.69 5.00 5.86
N LEU A 92 -3.37 5.20 5.79
CA LEU A 92 -2.40 4.35 6.48
C LEU A 92 -2.62 4.39 7.99
N ASP A 93 -2.87 5.55 8.59
CA ASP A 93 -3.19 5.65 10.03
C ASP A 93 -4.45 4.83 10.39
N ALA A 94 -5.49 4.91 9.56
CA ALA A 94 -6.72 4.15 9.77
C ALA A 94 -6.47 2.63 9.65
N VAL A 95 -5.73 2.20 8.63
CA VAL A 95 -5.42 0.79 8.40
C VAL A 95 -4.50 0.23 9.48
N GLU A 96 -3.51 1.00 9.96
CA GLU A 96 -2.64 0.59 11.07
C GLU A 96 -3.44 0.35 12.36
N ASN A 97 -4.47 1.15 12.63
CA ASN A 97 -5.36 0.91 13.77
C ASN A 97 -6.18 -0.37 13.58
N GLN A 98 -6.74 -0.60 12.39
CA GLN A 98 -7.42 -1.87 12.08
C GLN A 98 -6.48 -3.07 12.21
N MET A 99 -5.21 -2.93 11.78
CA MET A 99 -4.22 -4.00 11.94
C MET A 99 -3.94 -4.33 13.41
N LYS A 100 -3.91 -3.34 14.32
CA LYS A 100 -3.76 -3.61 15.76
C LYS A 100 -4.93 -4.43 16.29
N ASP A 101 -6.15 -4.03 15.92
CA ASP A 101 -7.36 -4.70 16.38
C ASP A 101 -7.41 -6.15 15.89
N ILE A 102 -7.15 -6.39 14.61
CA ILE A 102 -7.15 -7.75 14.04
C ILE A 102 -5.99 -8.58 14.60
N ALA A 103 -4.80 -8.00 14.74
CA ALA A 103 -3.66 -8.70 15.33
C ALA A 103 -3.98 -9.22 16.73
N SER A 104 -4.68 -8.44 17.56
CA SER A 104 -5.05 -8.87 18.91
C SER A 104 -5.97 -10.10 18.94
N ARG A 105 -6.83 -10.29 17.93
CA ARG A 105 -7.71 -11.46 17.80
C ARG A 105 -6.93 -12.76 17.60
N TYR A 106 -5.75 -12.66 17.00
CA TYR A 106 -4.83 -13.77 16.75
C TYR A 106 -3.65 -13.78 17.73
N GLU A 107 -3.76 -13.10 18.88
CA GLU A 107 -2.70 -12.98 19.90
C GLU A 107 -1.36 -12.43 19.35
N LEU A 108 -1.43 -11.63 18.27
CA LEU A 108 -0.30 -10.96 17.67
C LEU A 108 -0.21 -9.50 18.15
N VAL A 109 1.00 -8.98 18.23
CA VAL A 109 1.26 -7.56 18.50
C VAL A 109 1.69 -6.86 17.22
N TYR A 110 0.93 -5.82 16.83
CA TYR A 110 1.34 -4.89 15.78
C TYR A 110 1.93 -3.61 16.38
N SER A 111 3.21 -3.39 16.10
CA SER A 111 3.90 -2.13 16.38
C SER A 111 4.04 -1.35 15.08
N PRO A 112 3.47 -0.13 14.96
CA PRO A 112 3.61 0.69 13.75
C PRO A 112 5.07 1.02 13.41
N PHE A 113 5.31 1.33 12.14
CA PHE A 113 6.60 1.87 11.73
C PHE A 113 6.77 3.29 12.28
N ILE A 114 7.92 3.57 12.89
CA ILE A 114 8.28 4.91 13.38
C ILE A 114 9.28 5.51 12.42
N ALA A 115 8.86 6.57 11.72
CA ALA A 115 9.75 7.32 10.85
C ALA A 115 10.89 7.96 11.65
N PRO A 116 12.12 8.01 11.11
CA PRO A 116 13.22 8.73 11.74
C PRO A 116 12.84 10.20 11.96
N ASN A 117 13.16 10.74 13.14
CA ASN A 117 12.96 12.15 13.42
C ASN A 117 13.84 12.99 12.48
N SER A 118 13.24 13.97 11.81
CA SER A 118 13.95 14.98 11.01
C SER A 118 13.62 16.37 11.53
N SER A 119 14.61 17.27 11.53
CA SER A 119 14.42 18.69 11.82
C SER A 119 13.95 19.49 10.59
N GLU A 120 13.97 18.88 9.40
CA GLU A 120 13.56 19.52 8.15
C GLU A 120 12.07 19.31 7.88
N SER A 121 11.44 20.28 7.22
CA SER A 121 10.05 20.12 6.77
C SER A 121 9.96 18.98 5.74
N PRO A 122 9.00 18.05 5.86
CA PRO A 122 8.89 16.93 4.94
C PRO A 122 8.68 17.40 3.48
N THR A 123 9.44 16.83 2.55
CA THR A 123 9.27 17.00 1.11
C THR A 123 8.35 15.91 0.55
N ASP A 124 7.79 16.10 -0.64
CA ASP A 124 6.96 15.05 -1.27
C ASP A 124 7.74 13.74 -1.46
N GLU A 125 9.03 13.82 -1.77
CA GLU A 125 9.90 12.65 -1.88
C GLU A 125 10.10 11.94 -0.55
N SER A 126 10.37 12.68 0.54
CA SER A 126 10.58 12.06 1.85
C SER A 126 9.28 11.48 2.42
N ARG A 127 8.14 12.17 2.23
CA ARG A 127 6.80 11.64 2.58
C ARG A 127 6.48 10.36 1.82
N THR A 128 6.71 10.34 0.50
CA THR A 128 6.52 9.13 -0.32
C THR A 128 7.39 7.97 0.19
N GLY A 129 8.66 8.24 0.51
CA GLY A 129 9.55 7.22 1.08
C GLY A 129 9.09 6.66 2.43
N VAL A 130 8.53 7.50 3.30
CA VAL A 130 7.96 7.05 4.58
C VAL A 130 6.71 6.19 4.37
N ILE A 131 5.81 6.59 3.46
CA ILE A 131 4.62 5.81 3.10
C ILE A 131 5.01 4.40 2.63
N GLU A 132 6.01 4.28 1.75
CA GLU A 132 6.50 2.99 1.26
C GLU A 132 7.07 2.09 2.36
N GLN A 133 7.78 2.68 3.33
CA GLN A 133 8.31 1.95 4.49
C GLN A 133 7.18 1.47 5.41
N ARG A 134 6.18 2.32 5.68
CA ARG A 134 4.97 1.95 6.43
C ARG A 134 4.25 0.79 5.76
N MET A 135 3.95 0.90 4.46
CA MET A 135 3.30 -0.17 3.69
C MET A 135 4.10 -1.48 3.70
N THR A 136 5.43 -1.41 3.58
CA THR A 136 6.30 -2.60 3.68
C THR A 136 6.15 -3.28 5.04
N HIS A 137 6.10 -2.49 6.12
CA HIS A 137 5.93 -3.00 7.48
C HIS A 137 4.54 -3.59 7.71
N MET A 138 3.50 -2.89 7.26
CA MET A 138 2.11 -3.35 7.29
C MET A 138 1.90 -4.64 6.51
N ASN A 139 2.48 -4.77 5.31
CA ASN A 139 2.42 -5.99 4.50
C ASN A 139 3.02 -7.22 5.21
N LYS A 140 4.07 -7.03 6.02
CA LYS A 140 4.62 -8.13 6.83
C LYS A 140 3.59 -8.62 7.86
N MET A 141 2.89 -7.69 8.52
CA MET A 141 1.84 -8.06 9.46
C MET A 141 0.65 -8.70 8.74
N LEU A 142 0.16 -8.10 7.64
CA LEU A 142 -0.95 -8.65 6.86
C LEU A 142 -0.71 -10.12 6.48
N ARG A 143 0.50 -10.47 6.00
CA ARG A 143 0.84 -11.88 5.69
C ARG A 143 0.72 -12.81 6.90
N ARG A 144 1.01 -12.33 8.11
CA ARG A 144 0.81 -13.11 9.34
C ARG A 144 -0.68 -13.25 9.63
N LEU A 145 -1.45 -12.17 9.51
CA LEU A 145 -2.90 -12.20 9.74
C LEU A 145 -3.60 -13.17 8.78
N VAL A 146 -3.29 -13.11 7.48
CA VAL A 146 -3.83 -14.03 6.47
C VAL A 146 -3.57 -15.49 6.87
N LYS A 147 -2.32 -15.84 7.22
CA LYS A 147 -1.97 -17.21 7.61
C LYS A 147 -2.73 -17.71 8.85
N ASN A 148 -2.98 -16.84 9.83
CA ASN A 148 -3.74 -17.24 11.02
C ASN A 148 -5.24 -17.35 10.70
N ALA A 149 -5.78 -16.45 9.87
CA ALA A 149 -7.16 -16.52 9.41
C ALA A 149 -7.43 -17.80 8.60
N GLU A 150 -6.51 -18.20 7.73
CA GLU A 150 -6.59 -19.46 6.97
C GLU A 150 -6.54 -20.68 7.90
N ALA A 151 -5.63 -20.69 8.88
CA ALA A 151 -5.53 -21.79 9.85
C ALA A 151 -6.78 -21.97 10.71
N ASP A 152 -7.42 -20.87 11.13
CA ASP A 152 -8.68 -20.91 11.88
C ASP A 152 -9.84 -21.42 11.02
N ALA A 153 -9.87 -21.09 9.73
CA ALA A 153 -10.87 -21.59 8.80
C ALA A 153 -10.72 -23.10 8.54
N GLU A 154 -9.50 -23.61 8.40
CA GLU A 154 -9.21 -25.04 8.23
C GLU A 154 -9.49 -25.86 9.50
N GLY A 155 -9.31 -25.28 10.69
CA GLY A 155 -9.59 -25.93 11.98
C GLY A 155 -11.08 -25.95 12.38
N ALA A 156 -11.93 -25.30 11.61
CA ALA A 156 -13.39 -25.25 11.83
C ALA A 156 -14.16 -26.34 11.06
N GLU A 157 -13.49 -27.15 10.24
CA GLU A 157 -14.01 -28.36 9.57
C GLU A 157 -13.80 -29.64 10.39
#